data_AF-A0A7S2JGK5-F1
#
_entry.id   AF-A0A7S2JGK5-F1
#
_cell.length_a   1.000
_cell.length_b   1.000
_cell.length_c   1.000
_cell.angle_alpha   90.00
_cell.angle_beta   90.00
_cell.angle_gamma   90.00
#
_symmetry.space_group_name_H-M   'P 1'
#
loop_
_entity.id
_entity.type
_entity.pdbx_description
1 polymer ?
#
loop_
_entity_poly.entity_id
_entity_poly.type
_entity_poly.pdbx_seq_one_letter_code
_entity_poly.pdbx_strand_id
1 'polypeptide(L)'
;HKGYVEKNTFIKVLHDLGIKSDDDELGLVYDAWDIDGSGTLDFKELDKAVRTAKISRKFSPSATPSHSAVDLQKVLMERLQGRKSVGQTADRKVEKRAGSRASIMVAKNTVASQDSAVEYMETGEEPEGTWAASKWIASLVDIPKAIIRALRVPSSQVMPAFDFIRKLDQDEVKVRLDEAKLGALAEIMVKACVELKKLTVGGSAALNDKFQATGKFQMSYGSLSLFYGGLESLLGPPKMINGSLFVSMEQEHCSMSDARLEFLTSNGVTTTSYLEWEIVCCPKEERYKKSSPKNPYPERKGFREKHPEWCRIIKSLPEMEDLMKASVNSQLTKEGHHDSLLIREELVGGRLYTGPMYAKYNAVLRAKSKDDFLVQQAKQITQGNSYTTTIHAINSCVIKLSKLTKAGKIWRGIKDAKLPKSFWVANSMGVKGGIEYAFSSTTSDKSQAVHYAGGGSDVKDGDASTVFEMQMGM
;
A
#
# COMPACT_ATOMS: atom_id res chain seq x y z
N HIS A 1 34.27 2.36 5.19
CA HIS A 1 35.01 2.37 6.47
C HIS A 1 34.35 1.41 7.43
N LYS A 2 35.11 0.52 8.08
CA LYS A 2 34.58 -0.42 9.07
C LYS A 2 34.19 0.39 10.31
N GLY A 3 32.89 0.42 10.63
CA GLY A 3 32.29 1.35 11.59
C GLY A 3 32.41 0.87 13.03
N TYR A 4 33.48 1.30 13.69
CA TYR A 4 33.70 1.11 15.12
C TYR A 4 33.77 2.48 15.79
N VAL A 5 33.26 2.57 17.01
CA VAL A 5 33.28 3.79 17.83
C VAL A 5 34.14 3.53 19.05
N GLU A 6 35.25 4.24 19.18
CA GLU A 6 36.13 4.16 20.35
C GLU A 6 35.54 4.92 21.55
N LYS A 7 35.83 4.46 22.78
CA LYS A 7 35.29 4.97 24.04
C LYS A 7 35.41 6.49 24.20
N ASN A 8 36.59 7.06 23.92
CA ASN A 8 36.82 8.51 24.03
C ASN A 8 36.02 9.30 22.99
N THR A 9 35.80 8.72 21.80
CA THR A 9 34.98 9.36 20.75
C THR A 9 33.50 9.30 21.11
N PHE A 10 33.05 8.18 21.70
CA PHE A 10 31.69 8.06 22.22
C PHE A 10 31.40 9.10 23.30
N ILE A 11 32.26 9.22 24.31
CA ILE A 11 32.11 10.21 25.41
C ILE A 11 32.09 11.63 24.84
N LYS A 12 33.02 11.97 23.94
CA LYS A 12 33.08 13.29 23.31
C LYS A 12 31.83 13.62 22.51
N VAL A 13 31.31 12.68 21.71
CA VAL A 13 30.09 12.89 20.93
C VAL A 13 28.89 13.13 21.85
N LEU A 14 28.80 12.45 23.00
CA LEU A 14 27.71 12.67 23.94
C LEU A 14 27.78 14.03 24.64
N HIS A 15 28.99 14.51 24.95
CA HIS A 15 29.20 15.90 25.41
C HIS A 15 28.87 16.93 24.33
N ASP A 16 29.27 16.69 23.09
CA ASP A 16 28.96 17.56 21.94
C ASP A 16 27.45 17.60 21.66
N LEU A 17 26.73 16.52 21.99
CA LEU A 17 25.26 16.46 21.97
C LEU A 17 24.62 17.08 23.22
N GLY A 18 25.42 17.61 24.16
CA GLY A 18 24.98 18.38 25.31
C GLY A 18 24.56 17.56 26.53
N ILE A 19 24.96 16.28 26.61
CA ILE A 19 24.76 15.46 27.80
C ILE A 19 25.75 15.91 28.88
N LYS A 20 25.23 16.35 30.03
CA LYS A 20 26.03 16.79 31.18
C LYS A 20 26.14 15.66 32.20
N SER A 21 27.01 14.70 31.90
CA SER A 21 27.45 13.62 32.81
C SER A 21 28.96 13.60 32.84
N ASP A 22 29.57 13.06 33.89
CA ASP A 22 31.02 12.92 33.93
C ASP A 22 31.51 11.80 32.99
N ASP A 23 32.78 11.87 32.61
CA ASP A 23 33.40 10.95 31.64
C ASP A 23 33.47 9.51 32.18
N ASP A 24 33.53 9.33 33.50
CA ASP A 24 33.58 8.02 34.15
C ASP A 24 32.23 7.31 34.07
N GLU A 25 31.12 8.02 34.32
CA GLU A 25 29.75 7.51 34.16
C GLU A 25 29.45 7.14 32.70
N LEU A 26 29.84 7.98 31.74
CA LEU A 26 29.69 7.69 30.32
C LEU A 26 30.60 6.53 29.87
N GLY A 27 31.76 6.40 30.50
CA GLY A 27 32.66 5.26 30.33
C GLY A 27 32.05 3.94 30.79
N LEU A 28 31.33 3.94 31.91
CA LEU A 28 30.61 2.76 32.41
C LEU A 28 29.45 2.37 31.49
N VAL A 29 28.75 3.34 30.91
CA VAL A 29 27.69 3.07 29.91
C VAL A 29 28.29 2.43 28.66
N TYR A 30 29.45 2.93 28.21
CA TYR A 30 30.16 2.35 27.08
C TYR A 30 30.55 0.88 27.35
N ASP A 31 31.16 0.60 28.50
CA ASP A 31 31.58 -0.76 28.87
C ASP A 31 30.38 -1.71 29.01
N ALA A 32 29.23 -1.21 29.46
CA ALA A 32 28.01 -2.00 29.52
C ALA A 32 27.43 -2.34 28.13
N TRP A 33 27.78 -1.56 27.10
CA TRP A 33 27.30 -1.72 25.73
C TRP A 33 28.28 -2.52 24.86
N ASP A 34 29.55 -2.55 25.25
CA ASP A 34 30.62 -3.38 24.68
C ASP A 34 30.48 -4.81 25.24
N ILE A 35 29.46 -5.50 24.75
CA ILE A 35 29.04 -6.82 25.27
C ILE A 35 30.14 -7.87 25.06
N ASP A 36 30.94 -7.74 23.99
CA ASP A 36 32.03 -8.66 23.68
C ASP A 36 33.37 -8.28 24.35
N GLY A 37 33.44 -7.10 24.98
CA GLY A 37 34.60 -6.62 25.72
C GLY A 37 35.79 -6.31 24.81
N SER A 38 35.54 -6.01 23.54
CA SER A 38 36.57 -5.74 22.53
C SER A 38 37.28 -4.40 22.72
N GLY A 39 36.72 -3.51 23.55
CA GLY A 39 37.17 -2.14 23.75
C GLY A 39 36.70 -1.17 22.66
N THR A 40 35.88 -1.64 21.71
CA THR A 40 35.33 -0.84 20.60
C THR A 40 33.88 -1.21 20.30
N LEU A 41 32.97 -0.23 20.23
CA LEU A 41 31.57 -0.50 19.88
C LEU A 41 31.39 -0.59 18.37
N ASP A 42 30.98 -1.75 17.86
CA ASP A 42 30.55 -1.88 16.48
C ASP A 42 29.10 -1.40 16.27
N PHE A 43 28.73 -1.13 15.01
CA PHE A 43 27.39 -0.61 14.70
C PHE A 43 26.25 -1.58 15.07
N LYS A 44 26.49 -2.89 15.05
CA LYS A 44 25.50 -3.90 15.46
C LYS A 44 25.37 -3.94 16.98
N GLU A 45 26.45 -3.75 17.73
CA GLU A 45 26.43 -3.67 19.18
C GLU A 45 25.73 -2.40 19.65
N LEU A 46 26.00 -1.27 19.01
CA LEU A 46 25.30 -0.01 19.26
C LEU A 46 23.81 -0.11 18.94
N ASP A 47 23.44 -0.65 17.76
CA ASP A 47 22.04 -0.85 17.37
C ASP A 47 21.33 -1.86 18.28
N LYS A 48 22.03 -2.92 18.70
CA LYS A 48 21.51 -3.91 19.66
C LYS A 48 21.36 -3.31 21.06
N ALA A 49 22.29 -2.52 21.56
CA ALA A 49 22.22 -1.86 22.87
C ALA A 49 21.04 -0.89 22.92
N VAL A 50 20.89 -0.05 21.88
CA VAL A 50 19.77 0.89 21.74
C VAL A 50 18.42 0.17 21.65
N ARG A 51 18.35 -0.99 20.97
CA ARG A 51 17.11 -1.77 20.84
C ARG A 51 16.78 -2.65 22.05
N THR A 52 17.80 -3.13 22.76
CA THR A 52 17.66 -4.06 23.88
C THR A 52 17.50 -3.34 25.21
N ALA A 53 17.72 -2.02 25.26
CA ALA A 53 17.40 -1.15 26.39
C ALA A 53 15.88 -0.98 26.63
N LYS A 54 15.18 -2.10 26.85
CA LYS A 54 13.91 -2.15 27.59
C LYS A 54 14.26 -2.55 29.03
N ILE A 55 14.40 -1.54 29.89
CA ILE A 55 14.21 -1.57 31.35
C ILE A 55 14.49 -2.95 32.00
N SER A 56 15.76 -3.22 32.32
CA SER A 56 16.09 -4.24 33.31
C SER A 56 15.69 -3.72 34.69
N ARG A 57 14.52 -4.15 35.19
CA ARG A 57 14.15 -4.04 36.61
C ARG A 57 14.98 -5.03 37.43
N LYS A 58 16.25 -4.72 37.66
CA LYS A 58 17.02 -5.29 38.78
C LYS A 58 17.99 -4.25 39.32
N PHE A 59 17.48 -3.29 40.07
CA PHE A 59 18.23 -2.67 41.16
C PHE A 59 17.22 -2.01 42.12
N SER A 60 17.40 -2.26 43.41
CA SER A 60 16.63 -1.69 44.52
C SER A 60 17.56 -1.66 45.73
N PRO A 61 17.33 -0.80 46.74
CA PRO A 61 17.24 0.66 46.67
C PRO A 61 18.21 1.31 47.68
N SER A 62 18.94 2.37 47.33
CA SER A 62 19.35 3.40 48.31
C SER A 62 19.91 4.64 47.64
N ALA A 63 19.49 5.79 48.15
CA ALA A 63 20.00 7.15 47.97
C ALA A 63 19.54 7.95 46.72
N THR A 64 19.01 9.13 47.03
CA THR A 64 18.56 10.28 46.21
C THR A 64 19.74 11.07 45.59
N PRO A 65 19.48 12.09 44.74
CA PRO A 65 18.99 12.06 43.37
C PRO A 65 20.05 12.70 42.44
N SER A 66 20.73 11.91 41.60
CA SER A 66 21.43 12.43 40.41
C SER A 66 20.81 11.76 39.19
N HIS A 67 20.56 12.58 38.17
CA HIS A 67 19.70 12.25 37.03
C HIS A 67 19.96 10.84 36.48
N SER A 68 18.96 9.97 36.59
CA SER A 68 19.08 8.61 36.10
C SER A 68 19.27 8.63 34.57
N ALA A 69 19.92 7.61 34.01
CA ALA A 69 20.07 7.46 32.56
C ALA A 69 18.72 7.57 31.80
N VAL A 70 17.61 7.26 32.49
CA VAL A 70 16.24 7.42 32.00
C VAL A 70 15.85 8.90 31.87
N ASP A 71 16.25 9.75 32.81
CA ASP A 71 16.00 11.20 32.77
C ASP A 71 16.81 11.88 31.67
N LEU A 72 18.07 11.46 31.46
CA LEU A 72 18.91 11.94 30.35
C LEU A 72 18.33 11.53 28.99
N GLN A 73 17.82 10.29 28.87
CA GLN A 73 17.20 9.78 27.64
C GLN A 73 15.87 10.48 27.34
N LYS A 74 15.10 10.82 28.38
CA LYS A 74 13.85 11.60 28.24
C LYS A 74 14.12 13.04 27.79
N VAL A 75 15.12 13.69 28.38
CA VAL A 75 15.55 15.05 27.98
C VAL A 75 16.08 15.06 26.54
N LEU A 76 16.80 14.01 26.11
CA LEU A 76 17.29 13.87 24.74
C LEU A 76 16.13 13.76 23.73
N MET A 77 15.11 12.95 24.07
CA MET A 77 13.91 12.76 23.26
C MET A 77 13.05 14.03 23.16
N GLU A 78 12.87 14.75 24.27
CA GLU A 78 12.08 15.99 24.30
C GLU A 78 12.76 17.12 23.50
N ARG A 79 14.10 17.22 23.55
CA ARG A 79 14.85 18.22 22.76
C ARG A 79 14.90 17.91 21.26
N LEU A 80 14.84 16.63 20.88
CA LEU A 80 14.75 16.21 19.47
C LEU A 80 13.36 16.48 18.86
N GLN A 81 12.31 16.58 19.68
CA GLN A 81 10.93 16.83 19.22
C GLN A 81 10.53 18.32 19.26
N GLY A 82 11.25 19.15 20.04
CA GLY A 82 10.96 20.56 20.25
C GLY A 82 11.55 21.54 19.21
N ARG A 83 11.21 21.40 17.92
CA ARG A 83 11.27 22.54 16.96
C ARG A 83 10.12 22.45 15.96
N LYS A 84 8.91 22.82 16.39
CA LYS A 84 7.89 23.48 15.55
C LYS A 84 6.83 24.20 16.42
N SER A 85 6.88 25.54 16.30
CA SER A 85 5.85 26.58 16.50
C SER A 85 5.13 26.74 17.86
N VAL A 86 5.51 27.83 18.55
CA VAL A 86 4.65 28.60 19.48
C VAL A 86 3.75 29.53 18.65
N GLY A 87 2.45 29.59 18.97
CA GLY A 87 1.52 30.56 18.41
C GLY A 87 0.02 30.21 18.55
N GLN A 88 -0.47 30.07 19.78
CA GLN A 88 -1.88 30.29 20.18
C GLN A 88 -1.99 31.75 20.69
N THR A 89 -3.08 32.52 20.72
CA THR A 89 -4.55 32.40 20.54
C THR A 89 -5.15 33.80 20.77
N ALA A 90 -6.33 34.12 20.23
CA ALA A 90 -7.30 35.00 20.91
C ALA A 90 -8.74 34.88 20.33
N ASP A 91 -9.59 34.14 21.05
CA ASP A 91 -10.94 34.49 21.54
C ASP A 91 -11.84 35.51 20.78
N ARG A 92 -13.07 35.07 20.39
CA ARG A 92 -14.37 35.52 20.97
C ARG A 92 -15.62 35.08 20.18
N LYS A 93 -16.54 34.44 20.93
CA LYS A 93 -18.03 34.50 20.97
C LYS A 93 -18.81 35.28 19.86
N VAL A 94 -19.95 34.73 19.39
CA VAL A 94 -21.37 35.09 19.74
C VAL A 94 -22.37 34.40 18.78
N GLU A 95 -23.59 34.25 19.28
CA GLU A 95 -24.79 33.46 18.95
C GLU A 95 -25.61 33.71 17.65
N LYS A 96 -26.31 32.64 17.26
CA LYS A 96 -27.71 32.41 16.78
C LYS A 96 -28.61 33.53 16.19
N ARG A 97 -29.38 33.07 15.17
CA ARG A 97 -30.80 33.33 14.75
C ARG A 97 -30.92 34.04 13.40
N ALA A 98 -31.94 33.91 12.56
CA ALA A 98 -33.05 32.96 12.29
C ALA A 98 -33.87 33.58 11.12
N GLY A 99 -34.70 32.79 10.43
CA GLY A 99 -35.82 33.25 9.58
C GLY A 99 -35.55 33.16 8.07
N SER A 100 -36.15 32.28 7.27
CA SER A 100 -37.57 31.97 6.98
C SER A 100 -38.18 32.78 5.82
N ARG A 101 -38.38 32.06 4.69
CA ARG A 101 -39.51 32.04 3.74
C ARG A 101 -40.21 33.33 3.25
N ALA A 102 -40.13 33.46 1.92
CA ALA A 102 -41.22 33.62 0.94
C ALA A 102 -42.06 34.91 0.90
N SER A 103 -42.08 35.59 -0.26
CA SER A 103 -43.21 35.58 -1.23
C SER A 103 -43.08 36.68 -2.32
N ILE A 104 -43.14 36.22 -3.58
CA ILE A 104 -43.78 36.74 -4.82
C ILE A 104 -44.65 38.02 -4.61
N MET A 105 -44.62 39.12 -5.40
CA MET A 105 -45.08 39.24 -6.80
C MET A 105 -45.01 40.71 -7.38
N VAL A 106 -44.96 40.81 -8.72
CA VAL A 106 -45.39 41.90 -9.66
C VAL A 106 -44.50 43.15 -9.89
N ALA A 107 -43.98 43.31 -11.12
CA ALA A 107 -44.42 44.30 -12.14
C ALA A 107 -43.45 44.40 -13.33
N LYS A 108 -43.99 44.71 -14.51
CA LYS A 108 -43.38 44.69 -15.86
C LYS A 108 -42.59 45.97 -16.24
N ASN A 109 -41.79 45.80 -17.31
CA ASN A 109 -41.15 46.78 -18.21
C ASN A 109 -39.94 47.52 -17.62
N THR A 110 -38.76 47.58 -18.27
CA THR A 110 -38.54 48.09 -19.63
C THR A 110 -37.15 47.67 -20.13
N VAL A 111 -37.00 47.58 -21.44
CA VAL A 111 -35.80 47.22 -22.23
C VAL A 111 -34.64 48.20 -22.01
N ALA A 112 -33.43 47.71 -21.71
CA ALA A 112 -32.15 48.21 -22.25
C ALA A 112 -30.93 47.39 -21.77
N SER A 113 -30.13 46.94 -22.76
CA SER A 113 -28.72 46.49 -22.71
C SER A 113 -28.30 45.48 -21.63
N GLN A 114 -28.32 44.18 -21.99
CA GLN A 114 -27.48 43.17 -21.33
C GLN A 114 -26.12 43.09 -22.03
N ASP A 115 -25.14 43.80 -21.49
CA ASP A 115 -23.76 43.28 -21.42
C ASP A 115 -23.75 42.30 -20.24
N SER A 116 -24.14 41.05 -20.49
CA SER A 116 -23.95 39.98 -19.52
C SER A 116 -22.54 39.45 -19.68
N ALA A 117 -21.67 39.76 -18.72
CA ALA A 117 -20.38 39.10 -18.55
C ALA A 117 -20.57 37.58 -18.63
N VAL A 118 -19.98 36.96 -19.66
CA VAL A 118 -19.98 35.51 -19.81
C VAL A 118 -19.17 34.92 -18.66
N GLU A 119 -19.85 34.23 -17.76
CA GLU A 119 -19.22 33.48 -16.67
C GLU A 119 -18.49 32.28 -17.28
N TYR A 120 -17.17 32.36 -17.39
CA TYR A 120 -16.34 31.24 -17.84
C TYR A 120 -16.30 30.19 -16.74
N MET A 121 -16.62 28.92 -17.07
CA MET A 121 -16.50 27.80 -16.13
C MET A 121 -15.02 27.58 -15.74
N GLU A 122 -14.58 28.20 -14.66
CA GLU A 122 -13.38 27.80 -13.95
C GLU A 122 -13.72 26.68 -12.96
N THR A 123 -13.37 25.45 -13.36
CA THR A 123 -13.12 24.29 -12.47
C THR A 123 -14.23 23.98 -11.44
N GLY A 124 -15.33 23.36 -11.90
CA GLY A 124 -16.18 22.52 -11.06
C GLY A 124 -16.01 21.05 -11.44
N GLU A 125 -16.09 20.12 -10.48
CA GLU A 125 -16.26 18.70 -10.78
C GLU A 125 -17.58 18.51 -11.54
N GLU A 126 -17.49 18.19 -12.83
CA GLU A 126 -18.64 18.02 -13.70
C GLU A 126 -19.29 16.63 -13.54
N PRO A 127 -20.61 16.51 -13.73
CA PRO A 127 -21.34 15.25 -13.56
C PRO A 127 -20.76 14.10 -14.39
N GLU A 128 -20.72 12.90 -13.80
CA GLU A 128 -20.39 11.67 -14.54
C GLU A 128 -21.37 11.45 -15.70
N GLY A 129 -20.84 11.19 -16.90
CA GLY A 129 -21.63 10.86 -18.11
C GLY A 129 -21.77 11.97 -19.15
N THR A 130 -21.35 13.20 -18.89
CA THR A 130 -21.35 14.28 -19.89
C THR A 130 -20.01 14.38 -20.62
N TRP A 131 -20.07 14.47 -21.96
CA TRP A 131 -18.92 14.77 -22.82
C TRP A 131 -18.64 16.27 -22.78
N ALA A 132 -17.82 16.69 -21.83
CA ALA A 132 -17.45 18.09 -21.62
C ALA A 132 -16.48 18.59 -22.71
N ALA A 133 -16.51 19.90 -22.99
CA ALA A 133 -15.58 20.52 -23.92
C ALA A 133 -14.10 20.30 -23.52
N SER A 134 -13.81 20.23 -22.21
CA SER A 134 -12.48 19.90 -21.68
C SER A 134 -12.03 18.47 -22.05
N LYS A 135 -12.92 17.49 -22.00
CA LYS A 135 -12.65 16.09 -22.41
C LYS A 135 -12.46 15.96 -23.92
N TRP A 136 -13.24 16.71 -24.70
CA TRP A 136 -13.06 16.81 -26.15
C TRP A 136 -11.69 17.42 -26.50
N ILE A 137 -11.33 18.56 -25.90
CA ILE A 137 -10.02 19.19 -26.14
C ILE A 137 -8.88 18.24 -25.73
N ALA A 138 -9.01 17.54 -24.60
CA ALA A 138 -8.03 16.55 -24.16
C ALA A 138 -7.90 15.33 -25.10
N SER A 139 -8.95 14.99 -25.86
CA SER A 139 -8.90 13.90 -26.84
C SER A 139 -8.29 14.32 -28.18
N LEU A 140 -8.07 15.62 -28.42
CA LEU A 140 -7.41 16.12 -29.63
C LEU A 140 -5.90 15.86 -29.56
N VAL A 141 -5.48 14.66 -29.97
CA VAL A 141 -4.10 14.16 -29.95
C VAL A 141 -3.10 15.08 -30.68
N ASP A 142 -3.55 15.88 -31.63
CA ASP A 142 -2.67 16.74 -32.43
C ASP A 142 -2.29 18.06 -31.75
N ILE A 143 -3.07 18.53 -30.76
CA ILE A 143 -2.74 19.75 -30.01
C ILE A 143 -1.45 19.54 -29.18
N PRO A 144 -1.32 18.49 -28.35
CA PRO A 144 -0.06 18.20 -27.66
C PRO A 144 1.13 18.01 -28.62
N LYS A 145 0.92 17.35 -29.77
CA LYS A 145 1.97 17.16 -30.78
C LYS A 145 2.45 18.47 -31.39
N ALA A 146 1.53 19.40 -31.67
CA ALA A 146 1.86 20.72 -32.19
C ALA A 146 2.73 21.51 -31.20
N ILE A 147 2.40 21.46 -29.91
CA ILE A 147 3.17 22.12 -28.84
C ILE A 147 4.56 21.47 -28.69
N ILE A 148 4.64 20.13 -28.68
CA ILE A 148 5.91 19.39 -28.60
C ILE A 148 6.82 19.75 -29.79
N ARG A 149 6.26 19.84 -31.00
CA ARG A 149 6.99 20.23 -32.21
C ARG A 149 7.45 21.69 -32.14
N ALA A 150 6.59 22.60 -31.69
CA ALA A 150 6.92 24.01 -31.52
C ALA A 150 8.08 24.21 -30.54
N LEU A 151 8.05 23.52 -29.39
CA LEU A 151 9.13 23.56 -28.40
C LEU A 151 10.42 22.85 -28.86
N ARG A 152 10.38 22.16 -30.01
CA ARG A 152 11.50 21.39 -30.58
C ARG A 152 12.04 20.35 -29.60
N VAL A 153 11.13 19.66 -28.91
CA VAL A 153 11.51 18.60 -27.96
C VAL A 153 12.17 17.46 -28.73
N PRO A 154 13.41 17.08 -28.41
CA PRO A 154 14.11 16.02 -29.13
C PRO A 154 13.51 14.64 -28.83
N SER A 155 13.81 13.67 -29.69
CA SER A 155 13.47 12.26 -29.46
C SER A 155 14.05 11.77 -28.14
N SER A 156 13.35 10.85 -27.47
CA SER A 156 13.79 10.21 -26.23
C SER A 156 15.12 9.45 -26.37
N GLN A 157 15.53 9.12 -27.59
CA GLN A 157 16.84 8.52 -27.89
C GLN A 157 18.00 9.52 -27.75
N VAL A 158 17.74 10.82 -27.89
CA VAL A 158 18.75 11.89 -27.76
C VAL A 158 18.81 12.38 -26.32
N MET A 159 17.65 12.64 -25.71
CA MET A 159 17.54 12.94 -24.28
C MET A 159 16.10 12.77 -23.77
N PRO A 160 15.92 12.52 -22.46
CA PRO A 160 14.59 12.49 -21.87
C PRO A 160 13.86 13.83 -22.06
N ALA A 161 12.63 13.78 -22.59
CA ALA A 161 11.84 14.95 -22.96
C ALA A 161 11.66 15.95 -21.80
N PHE A 162 11.42 15.47 -20.58
CA PHE A 162 11.25 16.34 -19.40
C PHE A 162 12.55 17.03 -18.96
N ASP A 163 13.70 16.39 -19.18
CA ASP A 163 14.99 17.02 -18.84
C ASP A 163 15.32 18.13 -19.83
N PHE A 164 14.90 18.01 -21.08
CA PHE A 164 14.98 19.10 -22.05
C PHE A 164 14.07 20.27 -21.65
N ILE A 165 12.79 19.99 -21.36
CA ILE A 165 11.83 21.04 -20.99
C ILE A 165 12.25 21.78 -19.71
N ARG A 166 12.84 21.08 -18.72
CA ARG A 166 13.39 21.71 -17.51
C ARG A 166 14.56 22.66 -17.79
N LYS A 167 15.30 22.44 -18.87
CA LYS A 167 16.43 23.29 -19.26
C LYS A 167 15.99 24.54 -20.02
N LEU A 168 14.83 24.51 -20.69
CA LEU A 168 14.31 25.67 -21.41
C LEU A 168 14.08 26.84 -20.48
N ASP A 169 14.62 28.01 -20.80
CA ASP A 169 14.29 29.24 -20.09
C ASP A 169 12.96 29.84 -20.59
N GLN A 170 12.49 30.89 -19.90
CA GLN A 170 11.19 31.48 -20.20
C GLN A 170 11.15 32.13 -21.58
N ASP A 171 12.27 32.71 -22.01
CA ASP A 171 12.35 33.44 -23.27
C ASP A 171 12.45 32.45 -24.44
N GLU A 172 13.18 31.35 -24.28
CA GLU A 172 13.21 30.24 -25.23
C GLU A 172 11.82 29.64 -25.47
N VAL A 173 11.02 29.46 -24.42
CA VAL A 173 9.65 28.93 -24.57
C VAL A 173 8.78 29.90 -25.37
N LYS A 174 8.85 31.21 -25.07
CA LYS A 174 8.09 32.25 -25.77
C LYS A 174 8.49 32.31 -27.24
N VAL A 175 9.78 32.47 -27.53
CA VAL A 175 10.31 32.56 -28.90
C VAL A 175 9.91 31.35 -29.74
N ARG A 176 10.07 30.13 -29.20
CA ARG A 176 9.74 28.90 -29.93
C ARG A 176 8.25 28.75 -30.22
N LEU A 177 7.39 29.18 -29.30
CA LEU A 177 5.94 29.18 -29.53
C LEU A 177 5.51 30.28 -30.49
N ASP A 178 6.11 31.47 -30.41
CA ASP A 178 5.84 32.57 -31.35
C ASP A 178 6.24 32.22 -32.77
N GLU A 179 7.43 31.63 -32.97
CA GLU A 179 7.89 31.12 -34.27
C GLU A 179 6.93 30.07 -34.88
N ALA A 180 6.28 29.29 -34.02
CA ALA A 180 5.28 28.30 -34.40
C ALA A 180 3.85 28.86 -34.50
N LYS A 181 3.66 30.19 -34.35
CA LYS A 181 2.35 30.87 -34.30
C LYS A 181 1.43 30.38 -33.18
N LEU A 182 2.02 29.95 -32.06
CA LEU A 182 1.35 29.49 -30.83
C LEU A 182 1.62 30.43 -29.64
N GLY A 183 2.01 31.68 -29.90
CA GLY A 183 2.38 32.68 -28.88
C GLY A 183 1.37 32.88 -27.77
N ALA A 184 0.08 32.76 -28.07
CA ALA A 184 -1.00 32.86 -27.08
C ALA A 184 -0.92 31.81 -25.96
N LEU A 185 -0.20 30.70 -26.17
CA LEU A 185 0.00 29.66 -25.15
C LEU A 185 1.26 29.88 -24.30
N ALA A 186 2.08 30.90 -24.62
CA ALA A 186 3.41 31.04 -24.03
C ALA A 186 3.38 31.25 -22.51
N GLU A 187 2.47 32.07 -22.00
CA GLU A 187 2.35 32.31 -20.55
C GLU A 187 1.99 31.03 -19.78
N ILE A 188 1.02 30.27 -20.30
CA ILE A 188 0.59 29.00 -19.71
C ILE A 188 1.74 27.99 -19.74
N MET A 189 2.46 27.89 -20.86
CA MET A 189 3.58 26.97 -21.01
C MET A 189 4.79 27.35 -20.16
N VAL A 190 5.09 28.65 -20.02
CA VAL A 190 6.14 29.15 -19.12
C VAL A 190 5.80 28.80 -17.68
N LYS A 191 4.55 29.03 -17.24
CA LYS A 191 4.09 28.63 -15.90
C LYS A 191 4.22 27.12 -15.69
N ALA A 192 3.80 26.31 -16.66
CA ALA A 192 3.94 24.85 -16.61
C ALA A 192 5.40 24.40 -16.53
N CYS A 193 6.31 25.04 -17.28
CA CYS A 193 7.75 24.74 -17.21
C CYS A 193 8.35 25.11 -15.85
N VAL A 194 7.96 26.25 -15.27
CA VAL A 194 8.39 26.66 -13.93
C VAL A 194 7.92 25.67 -12.87
N GLU A 195 6.67 25.22 -12.91
CA GLU A 195 6.17 24.18 -12.00
C GLU A 195 6.92 22.85 -12.20
N LEU A 196 7.19 22.45 -13.44
CA LEU A 196 7.96 21.25 -13.76
C LEU A 196 9.41 21.31 -13.23
N LYS A 197 10.02 22.50 -13.19
CA LYS A 197 11.37 22.72 -12.60
C LYS A 197 11.37 22.61 -11.08
N LYS A 198 10.26 22.94 -10.40
CA LYS A 198 10.11 22.76 -8.95
C LYS A 198 10.05 21.28 -8.56
N LEU A 199 9.61 20.42 -9.48
CA LEU A 199 9.57 18.97 -9.27
C LEU A 199 11.00 18.37 -9.33
N THR A 200 11.66 18.25 -8.17
CA THR A 200 12.97 17.60 -7.93
C THR A 200 12.93 16.07 -8.05
N VAL A 201 12.18 15.58 -9.03
CA VAL A 201 11.95 14.15 -9.23
C VAL A 201 12.46 13.79 -10.61
N GLY A 202 13.61 13.09 -10.67
CA GLY A 202 14.04 12.40 -11.89
C GLY A 202 12.89 11.51 -12.40
N GLY A 203 12.84 11.22 -13.70
CA GLY A 203 11.77 10.37 -14.26
C GLY A 203 11.55 9.10 -13.42
N SER A 204 10.36 8.53 -13.42
CA SER A 204 10.00 7.39 -12.56
C SER A 204 10.98 6.20 -12.62
N ALA A 205 11.66 5.99 -13.77
CA ALA A 205 12.77 5.05 -13.89
C ALA A 205 14.02 5.46 -13.05
N ALA A 206 14.40 6.74 -13.08
CA ALA A 206 15.48 7.28 -12.25
C ALA A 206 15.13 7.29 -10.76
N LEU A 207 13.85 7.44 -10.39
CA LEU A 207 13.39 7.19 -9.02
C LEU A 207 13.54 5.71 -8.63
N ASN A 208 13.07 4.78 -9.46
CA ASN A 208 13.25 3.34 -9.24
C ASN A 208 14.73 2.97 -9.08
N ASP A 209 15.62 3.62 -9.84
CA ASP A 209 17.06 3.46 -9.71
C ASP A 209 17.65 4.15 -8.47
N LYS A 210 17.16 5.32 -8.06
CA LYS A 210 17.55 5.97 -6.80
C LYS A 210 17.17 5.13 -5.58
N PHE A 211 16.04 4.41 -5.66
CA PHE A 211 15.61 3.44 -4.66
C PHE A 211 16.28 2.05 -4.81
N GLN A 212 17.27 1.88 -5.72
CA GLN A 212 18.10 0.67 -5.78
C GLN A 212 18.80 0.38 -4.45
N ALA A 213 19.10 1.41 -3.65
CA ALA A 213 19.74 1.24 -2.35
C ALA A 213 18.75 0.92 -1.19
N THR A 214 17.45 1.21 -1.34
CA THR A 214 16.47 1.12 -0.24
C THR A 214 15.39 0.05 -0.43
N GLY A 215 15.14 -0.42 -1.65
CA GLY A 215 14.18 -1.50 -1.89
C GLY A 215 14.66 -2.83 -1.33
N LYS A 216 13.86 -3.45 -0.46
CA LYS A 216 14.19 -4.70 0.26
C LYS A 216 14.21 -5.92 -0.66
N PHE A 217 13.44 -5.89 -1.75
CA PHE A 217 13.40 -6.94 -2.76
C PHE A 217 12.97 -6.38 -4.14
N GLN A 218 13.25 -7.13 -5.20
CA GLN A 218 12.73 -6.85 -6.54
C GLN A 218 11.49 -7.70 -6.80
N MET A 219 10.45 -7.10 -7.38
CA MET A 219 9.26 -7.85 -7.76
C MET A 219 9.55 -8.75 -8.96
N SER A 220 9.03 -9.98 -8.94
CA SER A 220 9.07 -10.90 -10.07
C SER A 220 7.70 -11.02 -10.71
N TYR A 221 7.68 -10.94 -12.04
CA TYR A 221 6.48 -11.04 -12.86
C TYR A 221 6.69 -12.07 -13.98
N GLY A 222 5.66 -12.85 -14.27
CA GLY A 222 5.65 -13.84 -15.33
C GLY A 222 5.43 -13.23 -16.72
N SER A 223 5.67 -14.06 -17.73
CA SER A 223 5.42 -13.78 -19.15
C SER A 223 3.95 -14.00 -19.53
N LEU A 224 3.57 -13.57 -20.73
CA LEU A 224 2.22 -13.79 -21.27
C LEU A 224 1.86 -15.28 -21.41
N SER A 225 2.86 -16.16 -21.60
CA SER A 225 2.65 -17.61 -21.58
C SER A 225 2.10 -18.12 -20.25
N LEU A 226 2.46 -17.49 -19.13
CA LEU A 226 1.91 -17.82 -17.81
C LEU A 226 0.41 -17.49 -17.76
N PHE A 227 0.01 -16.35 -18.33
CA PHE A 227 -1.39 -15.95 -18.41
C PHE A 227 -2.23 -16.96 -19.20
N TYR A 228 -1.75 -17.36 -20.40
CA TYR A 228 -2.46 -18.33 -21.23
C TYR A 228 -2.43 -19.76 -20.69
N GLY A 229 -1.35 -20.15 -20.00
CA GLY A 229 -1.26 -21.48 -19.38
C GLY A 229 -2.14 -21.64 -18.14
N GLY A 230 -2.59 -20.53 -17.53
CA GLY A 230 -3.45 -20.54 -16.35
C GLY A 230 -2.81 -21.25 -15.15
N LEU A 231 -3.61 -21.47 -14.11
CA LEU A 231 -3.13 -22.10 -12.87
C LEU A 231 -2.73 -23.57 -13.04
N GLU A 232 -3.32 -24.29 -13.99
CA GLU A 232 -2.95 -25.69 -14.23
C GLU A 232 -1.51 -25.84 -14.70
N SER A 233 -1.04 -24.94 -15.58
CA SER A 233 0.38 -24.92 -15.99
C SER A 233 1.33 -24.62 -14.82
N LEU A 234 0.84 -23.92 -13.80
CA LEU A 234 1.64 -23.42 -12.68
C LEU A 234 1.68 -24.37 -11.48
N LEU A 235 0.55 -25.00 -11.17
CA LEU A 235 0.33 -25.81 -9.96
C LEU A 235 -0.06 -27.25 -10.26
N GLY A 236 -0.39 -27.58 -11.51
CA GLY A 236 -1.11 -28.80 -11.87
C GLY A 236 -2.62 -28.69 -11.63
N PRO A 237 -3.39 -29.72 -12.00
CA PRO A 237 -4.84 -29.74 -11.77
C PRO A 237 -5.17 -29.84 -10.27
N PRO A 238 -6.38 -29.43 -9.85
CA PRO A 238 -6.84 -29.66 -8.48
C PRO A 238 -6.88 -31.16 -8.16
N LYS A 239 -6.59 -31.48 -6.91
CA LYS A 239 -6.71 -32.85 -6.39
C LYS A 239 -8.13 -33.14 -5.94
N MET A 240 -8.52 -34.40 -6.09
CA MET A 240 -9.81 -34.95 -5.67
C MET A 240 -9.54 -36.15 -4.76
N ILE A 241 -9.74 -35.98 -3.45
CA ILE A 241 -9.65 -37.05 -2.47
C ILE A 241 -11.04 -37.60 -2.26
N ASN A 242 -11.20 -38.92 -2.43
CA ASN A 242 -12.49 -39.60 -2.38
C ASN A 242 -13.54 -38.94 -3.29
N GLY A 243 -13.12 -38.42 -4.45
CA GLY A 243 -14.00 -37.73 -5.38
C GLY A 243 -14.50 -36.36 -4.93
N SER A 244 -13.88 -35.72 -3.92
CA SER A 244 -14.31 -34.42 -3.40
C SER A 244 -13.17 -33.37 -3.39
N LEU A 245 -13.46 -32.21 -3.96
CA LEU A 245 -12.61 -31.02 -3.85
C LEU A 245 -12.58 -30.54 -2.39
N PHE A 246 -13.74 -30.51 -1.72
CA PHE A 246 -13.85 -30.08 -0.32
C PHE A 246 -12.96 -30.89 0.63
N VAL A 247 -12.93 -32.22 0.49
CA VAL A 247 -12.05 -33.09 1.30
C VAL A 247 -10.57 -32.82 1.01
N SER A 248 -10.24 -32.49 -0.23
CA SER A 248 -8.87 -32.13 -0.62
C SER A 248 -8.45 -30.81 0.01
N MET A 249 -9.32 -29.80 -0.02
CA MET A 249 -9.10 -28.53 0.66
C MET A 249 -8.97 -28.72 2.17
N GLU A 250 -9.79 -29.58 2.77
CA GLU A 250 -9.68 -29.91 4.20
C GLU A 250 -8.32 -30.55 4.52
N GLN A 251 -7.86 -31.50 3.71
CA GLN A 251 -6.55 -32.13 3.91
C GLN A 251 -5.42 -31.09 3.86
N GLU A 252 -5.46 -30.18 2.88
CA GLU A 252 -4.48 -29.09 2.72
C GLU A 252 -4.39 -28.21 3.97
N HIS A 253 -5.47 -28.03 4.72
CA HIS A 253 -5.51 -27.14 5.89
C HIS A 253 -5.33 -27.85 7.23
N CYS A 254 -5.79 -29.09 7.32
CA CYS A 254 -5.93 -29.79 8.60
C CYS A 254 -4.89 -30.89 8.81
N SER A 255 -4.31 -31.43 7.73
CA SER A 255 -3.48 -32.64 7.79
C SER A 255 -2.04 -32.44 7.32
N MET A 256 -1.75 -31.38 6.57
CA MET A 256 -0.40 -31.09 6.09
C MET A 256 0.56 -30.65 7.22
N SER A 257 1.87 -30.74 6.98
CA SER A 257 2.92 -30.46 7.96
C SER A 257 2.85 -29.05 8.56
N ASP A 258 2.28 -28.10 7.84
CA ASP A 258 2.13 -26.70 8.25
C ASP A 258 0.75 -26.37 8.83
N ALA A 259 -0.17 -27.35 8.93
CA ALA A 259 -1.54 -27.16 9.38
C ALA A 259 -1.63 -26.45 10.74
N ARG A 260 -0.76 -26.84 11.68
CA ARG A 260 -0.72 -26.33 13.06
C ARG A 260 0.45 -25.39 13.33
N LEU A 261 1.23 -25.04 12.30
CA LEU A 261 2.32 -24.08 12.46
C LEU A 261 1.76 -22.67 12.40
N GLU A 262 2.18 -21.85 13.37
CA GLU A 262 1.81 -20.45 13.41
C GLU A 262 2.49 -19.68 12.29
N PHE A 263 1.74 -18.76 11.68
CA PHE A 263 2.26 -17.77 10.76
C PHE A 263 1.68 -16.39 11.08
N LEU A 264 2.48 -15.35 10.85
CA LEU A 264 2.11 -13.95 11.02
C LEU A 264 1.82 -13.32 9.67
N THR A 265 0.63 -12.77 9.49
CA THR A 265 0.28 -12.00 8.30
C THR A 265 0.84 -10.58 8.38
N SER A 266 1.00 -9.93 7.22
CA SER A 266 1.49 -8.55 7.15
C SER A 266 0.57 -7.53 7.83
N ASN A 267 -0.72 -7.86 8.01
CA ASN A 267 -1.67 -7.04 8.76
C ASN A 267 -1.69 -7.34 10.27
N GLY A 268 -0.85 -8.26 10.77
CA GLY A 268 -0.61 -8.46 12.19
C GLY A 268 -1.48 -9.52 12.88
N VAL A 269 -2.04 -10.48 12.13
CA VAL A 269 -2.78 -11.62 12.70
C VAL A 269 -1.84 -12.83 12.76
N THR A 270 -1.67 -13.41 13.95
CA THR A 270 -0.99 -14.70 14.13
C THR A 270 -2.03 -15.80 14.19
N THR A 271 -1.95 -16.80 13.32
CA THR A 271 -2.91 -17.91 13.27
C THR A 271 -2.28 -19.17 12.68
N THR A 272 -3.06 -20.24 12.51
CA THR A 272 -2.66 -21.49 11.84
C THR A 272 -3.66 -21.82 10.74
N SER A 273 -3.26 -22.63 9.77
CA SER A 273 -4.15 -23.06 8.68
C SER A 273 -5.33 -23.89 9.19
N TYR A 274 -5.09 -24.71 10.21
CA TYR A 274 -6.12 -25.49 10.89
C TYR A 274 -7.17 -24.57 11.54
N LEU A 275 -6.73 -23.53 12.26
CA LEU A 275 -7.67 -22.60 12.91
C LEU A 275 -8.47 -21.78 11.90
N GLU A 276 -7.86 -21.32 10.82
CA GLU A 276 -8.60 -20.59 9.77
C GLU A 276 -9.59 -21.49 9.03
N TRP A 277 -9.28 -22.78 8.83
CA TRP A 277 -10.26 -23.76 8.35
C TRP A 277 -11.41 -23.94 9.34
N GLU A 278 -11.13 -24.12 10.64
CA GLU A 278 -12.14 -24.23 11.69
C GLU A 278 -13.08 -23.01 11.68
N ILE A 279 -12.52 -21.79 11.60
CA ILE A 279 -13.28 -20.53 11.53
C ILE A 279 -14.25 -20.50 10.35
N VAL A 280 -13.79 -20.91 9.17
CA VAL A 280 -14.57 -20.80 7.94
C VAL A 280 -15.59 -21.94 7.80
N CYS A 281 -15.18 -23.17 8.10
CA CYS A 281 -15.94 -24.37 7.77
C CYS A 281 -16.75 -24.92 8.93
N CYS A 282 -16.22 -24.89 10.15
CA CYS A 282 -16.83 -25.56 11.30
C CYS A 282 -16.60 -24.79 12.62
N PRO A 283 -17.04 -23.51 12.70
CA PRO A 283 -16.67 -22.67 13.81
C PRO A 283 -17.24 -23.18 15.14
N LYS A 284 -16.40 -23.15 16.18
CA LYS A 284 -16.69 -23.59 17.54
C LYS A 284 -17.31 -22.49 18.38
N GLU A 285 -18.56 -22.67 18.81
CA GLU A 285 -19.35 -21.67 19.54
C GLU A 285 -18.63 -21.13 20.78
N GLU A 286 -17.91 -22.01 21.48
CA GLU A 286 -17.12 -21.71 22.66
C GLU A 286 -15.98 -20.70 22.41
N ARG A 287 -15.60 -20.45 21.15
CA ARG A 287 -14.52 -19.52 20.75
C ARG A 287 -15.03 -18.17 20.24
N TYR A 288 -16.31 -18.03 19.93
CA TYR A 288 -16.83 -16.80 19.31
C TYR A 288 -18.11 -16.24 19.94
N LYS A 289 -18.84 -17.02 20.75
CA LYS A 289 -19.96 -16.46 21.51
C LYS A 289 -19.42 -15.50 22.57
N LYS A 290 -19.99 -14.29 22.62
CA LYS A 290 -19.65 -13.27 23.63
C LYS A 290 -19.76 -13.78 25.07
N SER A 291 -20.62 -14.77 25.32
CA SER A 291 -20.81 -15.41 26.63
C SER A 291 -19.72 -16.42 27.01
N SER A 292 -18.85 -16.82 26.09
CA SER A 292 -17.79 -17.83 26.28
C SER A 292 -16.40 -17.25 25.97
N PRO A 293 -15.81 -16.41 26.85
CA PRO A 293 -14.58 -15.68 26.56
C PRO A 293 -13.29 -16.53 26.60
N LYS A 294 -13.38 -17.88 26.60
CA LYS A 294 -12.20 -18.74 26.66
C LYS A 294 -11.63 -18.96 25.26
N ASN A 295 -10.41 -18.47 25.03
CA ASN A 295 -9.60 -18.74 23.83
C ASN A 295 -10.29 -18.31 22.51
N PRO A 296 -10.54 -16.99 22.33
CA PRO A 296 -11.23 -16.48 21.16
C PRO A 296 -10.44 -16.71 19.88
N TYR A 297 -11.15 -16.74 18.74
CA TYR A 297 -10.45 -16.80 17.46
C TYR A 297 -9.44 -15.66 17.31
N PRO A 298 -8.31 -15.91 16.61
CA PRO A 298 -7.21 -14.97 16.53
C PRO A 298 -7.65 -13.58 16.07
N GLU A 299 -7.04 -12.55 16.62
CA GLU A 299 -7.20 -11.19 16.15
C GLU A 299 -5.85 -10.48 16.22
N ARG A 300 -5.77 -9.32 15.57
CA ARG A 300 -4.63 -8.43 15.72
C ARG A 300 -4.45 -8.08 17.20
N LYS A 301 -3.20 -8.02 17.66
CA LYS A 301 -2.87 -7.74 19.06
C LYS A 301 -3.48 -6.41 19.52
N GLY A 302 -4.29 -6.44 20.59
CA GLY A 302 -4.94 -5.26 21.14
C GLY A 302 -6.08 -4.67 20.30
N PHE A 303 -6.47 -5.37 19.22
CA PHE A 303 -7.47 -4.85 18.27
C PHE A 303 -8.88 -5.01 18.78
N ARG A 304 -9.18 -6.12 19.47
CA ARG A 304 -10.51 -6.39 20.03
C ARG A 304 -10.89 -5.39 21.12
N GLU A 305 -9.92 -4.94 21.90
CA GLU A 305 -10.11 -3.98 22.98
C GLU A 305 -10.32 -2.55 22.43
N LYS A 306 -9.66 -2.22 21.32
CA LYS A 306 -9.72 -0.88 20.70
C LYS A 306 -10.88 -0.71 19.73
N HIS A 307 -11.19 -1.76 18.96
CA HIS A 307 -12.14 -1.75 17.84
C HIS A 307 -12.99 -3.03 17.84
N PRO A 308 -13.77 -3.31 18.91
CA PRO A 308 -14.60 -4.52 19.00
C PRO A 308 -15.60 -4.64 17.84
N GLU A 309 -16.07 -3.53 17.30
CA GLU A 309 -17.00 -3.44 16.17
C GLU A 309 -16.38 -3.80 14.81
N TRP A 310 -15.05 -3.81 14.71
CA TRP A 310 -14.31 -4.20 13.50
C TRP A 310 -13.74 -5.61 13.58
N CYS A 311 -13.99 -6.34 14.67
CA CYS A 311 -13.58 -7.72 14.79
C CYS A 311 -14.36 -8.64 13.86
N ARG A 312 -13.79 -9.81 13.56
CA ARG A 312 -14.43 -10.79 12.69
C ARG A 312 -15.78 -11.23 13.27
N ILE A 313 -16.82 -11.12 12.46
CA ILE A 313 -18.15 -11.69 12.75
C ILE A 313 -18.16 -13.12 12.21
N ILE A 314 -18.22 -14.08 13.13
CA ILE A 314 -18.18 -15.50 12.77
C ILE A 314 -19.57 -15.94 12.30
N LYS A 315 -19.62 -16.48 11.08
CA LYS A 315 -20.81 -17.07 10.47
C LYS A 315 -20.53 -18.53 10.13
N SER A 316 -21.49 -19.38 10.43
CA SER A 316 -21.40 -20.80 10.11
C SER A 316 -21.35 -21.02 8.58
N LEU A 317 -20.81 -22.16 8.15
CA LEU A 317 -20.81 -22.48 6.72
C LEU A 317 -22.24 -22.54 6.13
N PRO A 318 -23.23 -23.21 6.76
CA PRO A 318 -24.62 -23.19 6.26
C PRO A 318 -25.19 -21.78 6.12
N GLU A 319 -24.99 -20.90 7.11
CA GLU A 319 -25.46 -19.51 7.03
C GLU A 319 -24.83 -18.77 5.84
N MET A 320 -23.53 -18.96 5.60
CA MET A 320 -22.84 -18.36 4.47
C MET A 320 -23.26 -18.95 3.12
N GLU A 321 -23.60 -20.24 3.06
CA GLU A 321 -24.16 -20.88 1.87
C GLU A 321 -25.54 -20.30 1.52
N ASP A 322 -26.40 -20.09 2.52
CA ASP A 322 -27.70 -19.48 2.33
C ASP A 322 -27.56 -18.02 1.86
N LEU A 323 -26.63 -17.26 2.45
CA LEU A 323 -26.31 -15.91 2.00
C LEU A 323 -25.76 -15.90 0.57
N MET A 324 -24.85 -16.80 0.22
CA MET A 324 -24.32 -16.94 -1.14
C MET A 324 -25.44 -17.22 -2.15
N LYS A 325 -26.37 -18.12 -1.82
CA LYS A 325 -27.54 -18.44 -2.66
C LYS A 325 -28.45 -17.21 -2.84
N ALA A 326 -28.83 -16.57 -1.74
CA ALA A 326 -29.78 -15.48 -1.72
C ALA A 326 -29.24 -14.17 -2.33
N SER A 327 -27.92 -13.94 -2.28
CA SER A 327 -27.29 -12.73 -2.80
C SER A 327 -26.62 -12.98 -4.15
N VAL A 328 -25.43 -13.59 -4.14
CA VAL A 328 -24.55 -13.70 -5.31
C VAL A 328 -25.15 -14.60 -6.38
N ASN A 329 -25.58 -15.82 -6.03
CA ASN A 329 -26.13 -16.75 -7.03
C ASN A 329 -27.47 -16.26 -7.59
N SER A 330 -28.29 -15.59 -6.77
CA SER A 330 -29.50 -14.93 -7.25
C SER A 330 -29.19 -13.81 -8.24
N GLN A 331 -28.15 -13.02 -8.02
CA GLN A 331 -27.72 -11.97 -8.97
C GLN A 331 -27.15 -12.57 -10.25
N LEU A 332 -26.27 -13.57 -10.16
CA LEU A 332 -25.75 -14.29 -11.33
C LEU A 332 -26.87 -14.88 -12.18
N THR A 333 -27.86 -15.50 -11.54
CA THR A 333 -29.06 -16.02 -12.23
C THR A 333 -29.82 -14.90 -12.94
N LYS A 334 -30.03 -13.77 -12.27
CA LYS A 334 -30.73 -12.61 -12.84
C LYS A 334 -30.00 -12.00 -14.03
N GLU A 335 -28.68 -12.05 -14.05
CA GLU A 335 -27.82 -11.57 -15.15
C GLU A 335 -27.57 -12.65 -16.23
N GLY A 336 -28.24 -13.81 -16.15
CA GLY A 336 -28.15 -14.87 -17.17
C GLY A 336 -26.92 -15.77 -17.05
N HIS A 337 -26.23 -15.77 -15.91
CA HIS A 337 -25.02 -16.55 -15.65
C HIS A 337 -25.30 -17.87 -14.89
N HIS A 338 -26.29 -18.64 -15.37
CA HIS A 338 -26.73 -19.89 -14.74
C HIS A 338 -25.62 -20.96 -14.61
N ASP A 339 -24.68 -21.00 -15.55
CA ASP A 339 -23.56 -21.96 -15.54
C ASP A 339 -22.39 -21.52 -14.65
N SER A 340 -22.55 -20.45 -13.89
CA SER A 340 -21.47 -19.84 -13.10
C SER A 340 -21.88 -19.52 -11.68
N LEU A 341 -22.91 -20.20 -11.18
CA LEU A 341 -23.26 -20.14 -9.76
C LEU A 341 -22.07 -20.62 -8.92
N LEU A 342 -21.84 -19.93 -7.80
CA LEU A 342 -20.83 -20.33 -6.84
C LEU A 342 -21.24 -21.63 -6.15
N ILE A 343 -20.25 -22.49 -5.95
CA ILE A 343 -20.36 -23.72 -5.15
C ILE A 343 -19.69 -23.56 -3.78
N ARG A 344 -19.88 -24.54 -2.90
CA ARG A 344 -19.34 -24.56 -1.53
C ARG A 344 -17.83 -24.32 -1.49
N GLU A 345 -17.06 -25.00 -2.32
CA GLU A 345 -15.61 -24.93 -2.34
C GLU A 345 -15.10 -23.53 -2.72
N GLU A 346 -15.79 -22.87 -3.65
CA GLU A 346 -15.47 -21.51 -4.09
C GLU A 346 -15.80 -20.48 -2.99
N LEU A 347 -16.93 -20.66 -2.30
CA LEU A 347 -17.28 -19.88 -1.12
C LEU A 347 -16.21 -20.02 -0.03
N VAL A 348 -15.81 -21.26 0.29
CA VAL A 348 -14.79 -21.53 1.31
C VAL A 348 -13.44 -20.96 0.91
N GLY A 349 -13.01 -21.17 -0.34
CA GLY A 349 -11.79 -20.60 -0.88
C GLY A 349 -11.76 -19.07 -0.76
N GLY A 350 -12.82 -18.40 -1.22
CA GLY A 350 -12.94 -16.94 -1.13
C GLY A 350 -12.91 -16.42 0.32
N ARG A 351 -13.61 -17.09 1.24
CA ARG A 351 -13.58 -16.75 2.68
C ARG A 351 -12.20 -16.94 3.30
N LEU A 352 -11.50 -18.02 2.98
CA LEU A 352 -10.12 -18.24 3.45
C LEU A 352 -9.17 -17.18 2.87
N TYR A 353 -9.28 -16.86 1.59
CA TYR A 353 -8.43 -15.86 0.93
C TYR A 353 -8.65 -14.44 1.48
N THR A 354 -9.89 -14.08 1.83
CA THR A 354 -10.16 -12.77 2.46
C THR A 354 -9.80 -12.73 3.94
N GLY A 355 -9.57 -13.90 4.55
CA GLY A 355 -8.92 -14.06 5.85
C GLY A 355 -7.39 -14.16 5.76
N PRO A 356 -6.71 -14.50 6.86
CA PRO A 356 -5.24 -14.58 6.95
C PRO A 356 -4.55 -15.50 5.94
N MET A 357 -5.26 -16.50 5.40
CA MET A 357 -4.67 -17.52 4.54
C MET A 357 -4.15 -16.99 3.19
N TYR A 358 -4.53 -15.77 2.77
CA TYR A 358 -3.93 -15.11 1.59
C TYR A 358 -2.40 -15.13 1.62
N ALA A 359 -1.79 -15.07 2.81
CA ALA A 359 -0.34 -15.05 2.98
C ALA A 359 0.30 -16.32 2.44
N LYS A 360 -0.22 -17.50 2.79
CA LYS A 360 0.31 -18.79 2.32
C LYS A 360 0.02 -19.02 0.85
N TYR A 361 -1.21 -18.75 0.38
CA TYR A 361 -1.56 -18.94 -1.02
C TYR A 361 -0.73 -18.08 -1.97
N ASN A 362 -0.58 -16.80 -1.63
CA ASN A 362 0.22 -15.88 -2.44
C ASN A 362 1.71 -16.21 -2.35
N ALA A 363 2.22 -16.74 -1.23
CA ALA A 363 3.59 -17.22 -1.14
C ALA A 363 3.83 -18.44 -2.04
N VAL A 364 2.93 -19.42 -2.06
CA VAL A 364 3.02 -20.57 -2.97
C VAL A 364 3.08 -20.12 -4.42
N LEU A 365 2.16 -19.23 -4.82
CA LEU A 365 2.10 -18.70 -6.17
C LEU A 365 3.38 -17.93 -6.54
N ARG A 366 3.84 -17.02 -5.67
CA ARG A 366 5.05 -16.22 -5.90
C ARG A 366 6.34 -17.04 -5.91
N ALA A 367 6.41 -18.15 -5.18
CA ALA A 367 7.56 -19.06 -5.25
C ALA A 367 7.77 -19.66 -6.65
N LYS A 368 6.73 -19.67 -7.50
CA LYS A 368 6.84 -20.15 -8.89
C LYS A 368 7.62 -19.20 -9.81
N SER A 369 7.89 -17.99 -9.35
CA SER A 369 8.87 -17.10 -9.99
C SER A 369 10.30 -17.65 -9.96
N LYS A 370 10.58 -18.65 -9.11
CA LYS A 370 11.92 -19.21 -8.83
C LYS A 370 12.90 -18.21 -8.22
N ASP A 371 12.41 -17.09 -7.71
CA ASP A 371 13.21 -16.19 -6.89
C ASP A 371 13.54 -16.87 -5.55
N ASP A 372 14.83 -16.92 -5.19
CA ASP A 372 15.31 -17.66 -4.02
C ASP A 372 14.67 -17.20 -2.71
N PHE A 373 14.46 -15.88 -2.56
CA PHE A 373 13.85 -15.32 -1.36
C PHE A 373 12.37 -15.74 -1.26
N LEU A 374 11.62 -15.65 -2.36
CA LEU A 374 10.21 -16.05 -2.40
C LEU A 374 10.03 -17.56 -2.21
N VAL A 375 10.92 -18.38 -2.78
CA VAL A 375 10.93 -19.84 -2.58
C VAL A 375 11.21 -20.19 -1.12
N GLN A 376 12.21 -19.55 -0.49
CA GLN A 376 12.52 -19.78 0.92
C GLN A 376 11.39 -19.32 1.84
N GLN A 377 10.79 -18.15 1.58
CA GLN A 377 9.65 -17.65 2.33
C GLN A 377 8.47 -18.62 2.27
N ALA A 378 8.10 -19.11 1.07
CA ALA A 378 7.04 -20.09 0.93
C ALA A 378 7.35 -21.38 1.69
N LYS A 379 8.58 -21.91 1.57
CA LYS A 379 9.00 -23.10 2.31
C LYS A 379 8.89 -22.92 3.83
N GLN A 380 9.25 -21.75 4.35
CA GLN A 380 9.17 -21.47 5.79
C GLN A 380 7.73 -21.53 6.30
N ILE A 381 6.80 -20.86 5.61
CA ILE A 381 5.42 -20.72 6.11
C ILE A 381 4.51 -21.88 5.69
N THR A 382 4.85 -22.62 4.62
CA THR A 382 4.03 -23.74 4.12
C THR A 382 4.62 -25.13 4.31
N GLN A 383 5.91 -25.24 4.68
CA GLN A 383 6.61 -26.53 4.81
C GLN A 383 6.45 -27.44 3.57
N GLY A 384 6.30 -26.85 2.39
CA GLY A 384 6.12 -27.58 1.12
C GLY A 384 4.67 -27.87 0.74
N ASN A 385 3.69 -27.48 1.55
CA ASN A 385 2.28 -27.53 1.18
C ASN A 385 1.99 -26.55 0.04
N SER A 386 1.32 -27.05 -1.01
CA SER A 386 1.05 -26.31 -2.24
C SER A 386 -0.35 -25.70 -2.30
N TYR A 387 -1.28 -26.09 -1.42
CA TYR A 387 -2.65 -25.58 -1.42
C TYR A 387 -3.33 -25.57 -2.81
N THR A 388 -2.96 -26.53 -3.68
CA THR A 388 -3.29 -26.52 -5.11
C THR A 388 -4.80 -26.48 -5.31
N THR A 389 -5.56 -27.34 -4.63
CA THR A 389 -7.01 -27.41 -4.80
C THR A 389 -7.68 -26.14 -4.29
N THR A 390 -7.24 -25.62 -3.14
CA THR A 390 -7.79 -24.38 -2.59
C THR A 390 -7.51 -23.16 -3.46
N ILE A 391 -6.31 -23.05 -4.04
CA ILE A 391 -5.95 -21.95 -4.96
C ILE A 391 -6.82 -21.99 -6.22
N HIS A 392 -7.09 -23.19 -6.76
CA HIS A 392 -8.04 -23.36 -7.87
C HIS A 392 -9.45 -22.93 -7.51
N ALA A 393 -9.94 -23.30 -6.32
CA ALA A 393 -11.25 -22.88 -5.83
C ALA A 393 -11.35 -21.36 -5.67
N ILE A 394 -10.29 -20.70 -5.19
CA ILE A 394 -10.22 -19.23 -5.09
C ILE A 394 -10.27 -18.59 -6.49
N ASN A 395 -9.51 -19.11 -7.43
CA ASN A 395 -9.50 -18.58 -8.80
C ASN A 395 -10.87 -18.71 -9.48
N SER A 396 -11.53 -19.87 -9.34
CA SER A 396 -12.88 -20.07 -9.84
C SER A 396 -13.88 -19.12 -9.18
N CYS A 397 -13.77 -18.91 -7.86
CA CYS A 397 -14.57 -17.93 -7.13
C CYS A 397 -14.41 -16.51 -7.72
N VAL A 398 -13.17 -16.07 -7.95
CA VAL A 398 -12.87 -14.76 -8.53
C VAL A 398 -13.43 -14.61 -9.95
N ILE A 399 -13.28 -15.62 -10.81
CA ILE A 399 -13.80 -15.61 -12.19
C ILE A 399 -15.33 -15.54 -12.21
N LYS A 400 -16.01 -16.24 -11.31
CA LYS A 400 -17.48 -16.20 -11.22
C LYS A 400 -17.97 -14.86 -10.68
N LEU A 401 -17.32 -14.33 -9.64
CA LEU A 401 -17.63 -13.02 -9.09
C LEU A 401 -17.30 -11.87 -10.04
N SER A 402 -16.32 -12.04 -10.94
CA SER A 402 -15.97 -11.01 -11.91
C SER A 402 -17.09 -10.72 -12.90
N LYS A 403 -18.05 -11.65 -13.08
CA LYS A 403 -19.24 -11.43 -13.91
C LYS A 403 -20.17 -10.34 -13.36
N LEU A 404 -20.18 -10.16 -12.04
CA LEU A 404 -20.96 -9.11 -11.36
C LEU A 404 -20.13 -7.83 -11.14
N THR A 405 -18.86 -7.82 -11.55
CA THR A 405 -17.94 -6.72 -11.25
C THR A 405 -18.18 -5.56 -12.21
N LYS A 406 -18.35 -4.36 -11.64
CA LYS A 406 -18.44 -3.13 -12.43
C LYS A 406 -17.06 -2.70 -12.90
N ALA A 407 -16.93 -2.41 -14.19
CA ALA A 407 -15.70 -1.85 -14.74
C ALA A 407 -15.41 -0.48 -14.14
N GLY A 408 -14.14 -0.19 -13.88
CA GLY A 408 -13.73 1.07 -13.26
C GLY A 408 -12.25 1.11 -12.90
N LYS A 409 -11.81 2.27 -12.42
CA LYS A 409 -10.43 2.44 -11.94
C LYS A 409 -10.25 1.80 -10.58
N ILE A 410 -9.13 1.12 -10.42
CA ILE A 410 -8.69 0.52 -9.17
C ILE A 410 -7.23 0.88 -8.90
N TRP A 411 -6.87 0.89 -7.63
CA TRP A 411 -5.54 1.22 -7.17
C TRP A 411 -4.93 0.11 -6.32
N ARG A 412 -3.60 -0.02 -6.40
CA ARG A 412 -2.82 -0.94 -5.57
C ARG A 412 -1.56 -0.27 -5.08
N GLY A 413 -1.40 -0.22 -3.76
CA GLY A 413 -0.17 0.26 -3.11
C GLY A 413 0.81 -0.88 -2.87
N ILE A 414 2.09 -0.62 -3.11
CA ILE A 414 3.20 -1.55 -2.86
C ILE A 414 4.32 -0.79 -2.15
N LYS A 415 4.80 -1.35 -1.04
CA LYS A 415 5.89 -0.81 -0.24
C LYS A 415 7.15 -1.68 -0.40
N ASP A 416 8.32 -1.05 -0.31
CA ASP A 416 9.66 -1.65 -0.24
C ASP A 416 10.07 -2.51 -1.46
N ALA A 417 9.31 -2.46 -2.55
CA ALA A 417 9.50 -3.32 -3.70
C ALA A 417 9.90 -2.53 -4.95
N LYS A 418 10.88 -3.05 -5.69
CA LYS A 418 11.35 -2.47 -6.98
C LYS A 418 10.58 -3.09 -8.15
N LEU A 419 10.27 -2.28 -9.15
CA LEU A 419 9.71 -2.79 -10.40
C LEU A 419 10.81 -3.34 -11.32
N PRO A 420 10.59 -4.48 -12.00
CA PRO A 420 11.56 -5.01 -12.95
C PRO A 420 11.66 -4.16 -14.22
N LYS A 421 12.74 -4.35 -14.98
CA LYS A 421 13.00 -3.61 -16.23
C LYS A 421 11.83 -3.65 -17.22
N SER A 422 11.04 -4.72 -17.23
CA SER A 422 9.88 -4.89 -18.11
C SER A 422 8.78 -3.83 -17.89
N PHE A 423 8.74 -3.15 -16.75
CA PHE A 423 7.83 -2.03 -16.51
C PHE A 423 8.32 -0.71 -17.11
N TRP A 424 9.57 -0.64 -17.53
CA TRP A 424 10.21 0.57 -18.05
C TRP A 424 10.51 0.46 -19.56
N VAL A 425 10.96 -0.73 -19.98
CA VAL A 425 11.33 -1.07 -21.35
C VAL A 425 10.22 -1.90 -21.98
N ALA A 426 9.68 -1.42 -23.10
CA ALA A 426 8.66 -2.14 -23.84
C ALA A 426 9.24 -3.39 -24.51
N ASN A 427 8.44 -4.46 -24.61
CA ASN A 427 8.77 -5.60 -25.45
C ASN A 427 8.60 -5.28 -26.95
N SER A 428 8.83 -6.25 -27.83
CA SER A 428 8.70 -6.10 -29.29
C SER A 428 7.30 -5.66 -29.75
N MET A 429 6.27 -5.86 -28.93
CA MET A 429 4.89 -5.45 -29.20
C MET A 429 4.51 -4.12 -28.54
N GLY A 430 5.47 -3.40 -27.95
CA GLY A 430 5.22 -2.13 -27.27
C GLY A 430 4.66 -2.27 -25.84
N VAL A 431 4.51 -3.49 -25.32
CA VAL A 431 3.91 -3.75 -23.99
C VAL A 431 4.96 -3.58 -22.90
N LYS A 432 4.59 -2.88 -21.83
CA LYS A 432 5.35 -2.76 -20.57
C LYS A 432 4.56 -3.40 -19.43
N GLY A 433 5.24 -4.08 -18.52
CA GLY A 433 4.64 -4.70 -17.34
C GLY A 433 5.01 -6.17 -17.20
N GLY A 434 4.08 -6.96 -16.64
CA GLY A 434 4.21 -8.40 -16.51
C GLY A 434 3.00 -9.01 -15.82
N ILE A 435 2.98 -10.34 -15.72
CA ILE A 435 1.88 -11.10 -15.11
C ILE A 435 2.20 -11.36 -13.64
N GLU A 436 1.37 -10.88 -12.72
CA GLU A 436 1.52 -11.20 -11.29
C GLU A 436 1.24 -12.69 -11.08
N TYR A 437 2.10 -13.37 -10.32
CA TYR A 437 1.93 -14.79 -10.02
C TYR A 437 0.80 -15.03 -9.01
N ALA A 438 0.67 -14.14 -8.02
CA ALA A 438 -0.32 -14.23 -6.96
C ALA A 438 -1.64 -13.52 -7.29
N PHE A 439 -2.62 -13.66 -6.40
CA PHE A 439 -3.83 -12.84 -6.46
C PHE A 439 -3.48 -11.38 -6.11
N SER A 440 -4.01 -10.44 -6.90
CA SER A 440 -3.80 -9.01 -6.72
C SER A 440 -4.98 -8.37 -6.01
N SER A 441 -4.83 -8.07 -4.71
CA SER A 441 -5.79 -7.23 -3.99
C SER A 441 -5.64 -5.76 -4.40
N THR A 442 -6.77 -5.12 -4.72
CA THR A 442 -6.86 -3.73 -5.15
C THR A 442 -8.03 -3.04 -4.44
N THR A 443 -8.10 -1.72 -4.54
CA THR A 443 -9.18 -0.91 -3.94
C THR A 443 -9.68 0.11 -4.94
N SER A 444 -10.97 0.46 -4.87
CA SER A 444 -11.55 1.61 -5.59
C SER A 444 -11.28 2.94 -4.89
N ASP A 445 -10.65 2.92 -3.71
CA ASP A 445 -10.29 4.09 -2.94
C ASP A 445 -8.77 4.33 -3.03
N LYS A 446 -8.38 5.34 -3.82
CA LYS A 446 -6.96 5.70 -4.00
C LYS A 446 -6.26 6.01 -2.67
N SER A 447 -6.96 6.58 -1.69
CA SER A 447 -6.37 6.94 -0.40
C SER A 447 -5.92 5.70 0.38
N GLN A 448 -6.70 4.61 0.29
CA GLN A 448 -6.31 3.32 0.88
C GLN A 448 -5.08 2.73 0.18
N ALA A 449 -4.99 2.82 -1.15
CA ALA A 449 -3.79 2.37 -1.86
C ALA A 449 -2.54 3.17 -1.46
N VAL A 450 -2.66 4.49 -1.27
CA VAL A 450 -1.57 5.33 -0.76
C VAL A 450 -1.19 4.94 0.67
N HIS A 451 -2.17 4.65 1.54
CA HIS A 451 -1.93 4.16 2.89
C HIS A 451 -1.13 2.84 2.90
N TYR A 452 -1.47 1.89 2.01
CA TYR A 452 -0.72 0.65 1.85
C TYR A 452 0.69 0.87 1.30
N ALA A 453 0.85 1.75 0.31
CA ALA A 453 2.17 2.13 -0.22
C ALA A 453 3.03 2.79 0.87
N GLY A 454 2.40 3.55 1.78
CA GLY A 454 3.06 4.16 2.94
C GLY A 454 3.24 3.24 4.15
N GLY A 455 2.88 1.96 4.09
CA GLY A 455 3.04 1.06 5.24
C GLY A 455 2.26 1.50 6.48
N GLY A 456 1.12 2.15 6.29
CA GLY A 456 0.14 2.39 7.34
C GLY A 456 0.41 3.54 8.32
N SER A 457 1.61 4.16 8.29
CA SER A 457 2.05 5.41 8.97
C SER A 457 3.57 5.42 9.25
N ASP A 458 4.27 4.30 9.04
CA ASP A 458 5.72 4.15 9.24
C ASP A 458 6.55 4.42 7.97
N VAL A 459 6.27 5.52 7.24
CA VAL A 459 7.11 5.93 6.09
C VAL A 459 8.32 6.70 6.60
N LYS A 460 9.52 6.23 6.25
CA LYS A 460 10.74 7.05 6.34
C LYS A 460 11.05 7.68 4.99
N ASP A 461 11.62 8.87 5.01
CA ASP A 461 12.09 9.53 3.80
C ASP A 461 13.12 8.63 3.10
N GLY A 462 12.82 8.18 1.87
CA GLY A 462 13.64 7.20 1.13
C GLY A 462 13.04 5.79 0.95
N ASP A 463 11.91 5.45 1.58
CA ASP A 463 11.23 4.17 1.39
C ASP A 463 10.64 4.06 -0.04
N ALA A 464 10.97 2.98 -0.75
CA ALA A 464 10.43 2.72 -2.09
C ALA A 464 8.92 2.46 -2.00
N SER A 465 8.11 3.35 -2.57
CA SER A 465 6.65 3.27 -2.55
C SER A 465 6.09 3.39 -3.96
N THR A 466 5.26 2.44 -4.38
CA THR A 466 4.62 2.43 -5.70
C THR A 466 3.11 2.37 -5.55
N VAL A 467 2.39 3.18 -6.32
CA VAL A 467 0.94 3.07 -6.48
C VAL A 467 0.64 2.78 -7.94
N PHE A 468 0.04 1.62 -8.20
CA PHE A 468 -0.54 1.31 -9.50
C PHE A 468 -1.95 1.90 -9.59
N GLU A 469 -2.23 2.62 -10.66
CA GLU A 469 -3.58 2.89 -11.15
C GLU A 469 -3.84 1.93 -12.32
N MET A 470 -4.93 1.17 -12.25
CA MET A 470 -5.28 0.14 -13.23
C MET A 470 -6.75 0.27 -13.62
N GLN A 471 -7.06 -0.04 -14.88
CA GLN A 471 -8.43 -0.22 -15.34
C GLN A 471 -8.87 -1.66 -15.06
N MET A 472 -9.94 -1.83 -14.30
CA MET A 472 -10.60 -3.11 -14.03
C MET A 472 -11.80 -3.28 -14.94
N GLY A 473 -11.97 -4.47 -15.52
CA GLY A 473 -13.02 -4.75 -16.49
C GLY A 473 -12.74 -4.11 -17.87
N MET A 474 -13.06 -4.83 -18.93
CA MET A 474 -13.11 -4.35 -20.31
C MET A 474 -14.47 -4.65 -20.89
#